data_AF-A0A967FGF2-F1
#
_entry.id   AF-A0A967FGF2-F1
#
_cell.length_a   1.000
_cell.length_b   1.000
_cell.length_c   1.000
_cell.angle_alpha   90.00
_cell.angle_beta   90.00
_cell.angle_gamma   90.00
#
_symmetry.space_group_name_H-M   'P 1'
#
loop_
_entity.id
_entity.type
_entity.pdbx_description
1 polymer ?
#
loop_
_entity_poly.entity_id
_entity_poly.type
_entity_poly.pdbx_seq_one_letter_code
_entity_poly.pdbx_strand_id
1 'polypeptide(L)'
;MKKLLMVIATSALIVQIPVLAGPLDLEQVSGNASWIVHANQQQFRKTKTGQLIRTEMVNLGLEEHLTNFATIFSFHPLDDVRDVTLYGTGKDREKAVVLIDGIFDKEQILALLRMNPEYKDSKYGDIVLYQW
;
A
#
# COMPACT_ATOMS: atom_id res chain seq x y z
N MET A 1 5.62 -20.35 47.68
CA MET A 1 5.44 -21.17 46.46
C MET A 1 4.18 -20.82 45.65
N LYS A 2 3.02 -20.54 46.28
CA LYS A 2 1.79 -20.13 45.54
C LYS A 2 1.86 -18.78 44.80
N LYS A 3 2.67 -17.82 45.28
CA LYS A 3 2.82 -16.50 44.62
C LYS A 3 3.79 -16.48 43.44
N LEU A 4 4.68 -17.47 43.32
CA LEU A 4 5.63 -17.58 42.22
C LEU A 4 5.00 -18.23 40.97
N LEU A 5 4.02 -19.11 41.18
CA LEU A 5 3.23 -19.73 40.11
C LEU A 5 2.28 -18.75 39.40
N MET A 6 1.91 -17.64 40.06
CA MET A 6 0.99 -16.65 39.49
C MET A 6 1.66 -15.67 38.53
N VAL A 7 2.99 -15.48 38.65
CA VAL A 7 3.77 -14.59 37.76
C VAL A 7 4.13 -15.28 36.44
N ILE A 8 4.31 -16.60 36.45
CA ILE A 8 4.63 -17.37 35.24
C ILE A 8 3.37 -17.54 34.35
N ALA A 9 2.17 -17.55 34.95
CA ALA A 9 0.92 -17.70 34.22
C ALA A 9 0.49 -16.43 33.44
N THR A 10 1.03 -15.25 33.76
CA THR A 10 0.67 -14.00 33.09
C THR A 10 1.58 -13.65 31.91
N SER A 11 2.72 -14.33 31.76
CA SER A 11 3.74 -13.96 30.76
C SER A 11 3.61 -14.69 29.41
N ALA A 12 2.57 -15.50 29.21
CA ALA A 12 2.41 -16.36 28.03
C ALA A 12 1.29 -15.92 27.05
N LEU A 13 0.77 -14.70 27.20
CA LEU A 13 -0.19 -14.11 26.25
C LEU A 13 0.47 -12.96 25.48
N ILE A 14 1.58 -13.25 24.81
CA ILE A 14 1.94 -12.48 23.62
C ILE A 14 1.02 -13.02 22.52
N VAL A 15 -0.18 -12.45 22.44
CA VAL A 15 -1.00 -12.55 21.22
C VAL A 15 -0.16 -11.90 20.13
N GLN A 16 0.55 -12.72 19.36
CA GLN A 16 1.08 -12.28 18.08
C GLN A 16 -0.15 -11.98 17.24
N ILE A 17 -0.58 -10.72 17.23
CA ILE A 17 -1.48 -10.24 16.18
C ILE A 17 -0.68 -10.51 14.91
N PRO A 18 -1.10 -11.43 14.03
CA PRO A 18 -0.48 -11.50 12.74
C PRO A 18 -0.82 -10.15 12.13
N VAL A 19 0.18 -9.26 12.05
CA VAL A 19 0.13 -8.18 11.10
C VAL A 19 0.26 -8.88 9.76
N LEU A 20 -0.87 -9.46 9.31
CA LEU A 20 -1.06 -10.02 7.98
C LEU A 20 -0.87 -8.82 7.06
N ALA A 21 0.37 -8.67 6.62
CA ALA A 21 0.66 -7.85 5.49
C ALA A 21 -0.25 -8.32 4.36
N GLY A 22 -0.88 -7.38 3.64
CA GLY A 22 -1.95 -7.69 2.68
C GLY A 22 -1.52 -8.80 1.72
N PRO A 23 -2.09 -10.01 1.79
CA PRO A 23 -1.84 -11.02 0.78
C PRO A 23 -2.38 -10.52 -0.56
N LEU A 24 -1.86 -11.06 -1.67
CA LEU A 24 -2.45 -10.84 -2.99
C LEU A 24 -3.94 -11.19 -2.94
N ASP A 25 -4.78 -10.18 -3.16
CA ASP A 25 -6.23 -10.33 -3.28
C ASP A 25 -6.61 -10.57 -4.75
N LEU A 26 -6.82 -11.84 -5.09
CA LEU A 26 -7.17 -12.23 -6.46
C LEU A 26 -8.59 -11.79 -6.85
N GLU A 27 -9.46 -11.45 -5.89
CA GLU A 27 -10.83 -10.98 -6.20
C GLU A 27 -10.79 -9.59 -6.86
N GLN A 28 -9.73 -8.81 -6.62
CA GLN A 28 -9.53 -7.50 -7.24
C GLN A 28 -8.84 -7.60 -8.62
N VAL A 29 -8.29 -8.76 -8.97
CA VAL A 29 -7.62 -8.99 -10.25
C VAL A 29 -8.62 -9.50 -11.28
N SER A 30 -8.57 -8.96 -12.50
CA SER A 30 -9.43 -9.46 -13.58
C SER A 30 -9.19 -10.96 -13.83
N GLY A 31 -10.27 -11.75 -13.95
CA GLY A 31 -10.18 -13.16 -14.36
C GLY A 31 -9.53 -13.39 -15.73
N ASN A 32 -9.38 -12.34 -16.55
CA ASN A 32 -8.67 -12.39 -17.84
C ASN A 32 -7.18 -12.01 -17.74
N ALA A 33 -6.64 -11.79 -16.53
CA ALA A 33 -5.23 -11.48 -16.35
C ALA A 33 -4.35 -12.65 -16.83
N SER A 34 -3.37 -12.33 -17.68
CA SER A 34 -2.38 -13.29 -18.20
C SER A 34 -1.10 -13.33 -17.34
N TRP A 35 -0.86 -12.28 -16.56
CA TRP A 35 0.28 -12.18 -15.65
C TRP A 35 -0.06 -11.23 -14.50
N ILE A 36 0.57 -11.46 -13.34
CA ILE A 36 0.37 -10.69 -12.11
C ILE A 36 1.74 -10.51 -11.45
N VAL A 37 2.01 -9.30 -10.96
CA VAL A 37 3.13 -8.97 -10.09
C VAL A 37 2.56 -8.33 -8.83
N HIS A 38 2.97 -8.82 -7.66
CA HIS A 38 2.50 -8.30 -6.38
C HIS A 38 3.70 -7.97 -5.49
N ALA A 39 3.69 -6.78 -4.91
CA ALA A 39 4.72 -6.29 -4.00
C ALA A 39 4.09 -5.90 -2.66
N ASN A 40 4.44 -6.64 -1.61
CA ASN A 40 3.95 -6.37 -0.27
C ASN A 40 4.89 -5.40 0.47
N GLN A 41 4.62 -4.11 0.33
CA GLN A 41 5.43 -3.03 0.92
C GLN A 41 5.43 -3.07 2.45
N GLN A 42 4.28 -3.38 3.06
CA GLN A 42 4.14 -3.43 4.52
C GLN A 42 5.02 -4.50 5.16
N GLN A 43 5.14 -5.67 4.53
CA GLN A 43 6.05 -6.70 5.01
C GLN A 43 7.49 -6.36 4.65
N PHE A 44 7.72 -5.89 3.42
CA PHE A 44 9.05 -5.58 2.91
C PHE A 44 9.80 -4.58 3.79
N ARG A 45 9.15 -3.48 4.20
CA ARG A 45 9.76 -2.46 5.08
C ARG A 45 10.13 -2.95 6.48
N LYS A 46 9.58 -4.08 6.94
CA LYS A 46 9.95 -4.73 8.20
C LYS A 46 11.16 -5.66 8.07
N THR A 47 11.56 -6.01 6.85
CA THR A 47 12.73 -6.87 6.62
C THR A 47 14.02 -6.08 6.82
N LYS A 48 15.13 -6.77 7.13
CA LYS A 48 16.46 -6.14 7.20
C LYS A 48 16.85 -5.47 5.87
N THR A 49 16.50 -6.09 4.75
CA THR A 49 16.76 -5.55 3.42
C THR A 49 15.96 -4.26 3.18
N GLY A 50 14.67 -4.24 3.52
CA GLY A 50 13.85 -3.04 3.40
C GLY A 50 14.34 -1.89 4.28
N GLN A 51 14.76 -2.20 5.52
CA GLN A 51 15.39 -1.22 6.41
C GLN A 51 16.70 -0.68 5.86
N LEU A 52 17.56 -1.55 5.30
CA LEU A 52 18.82 -1.13 4.67
C LEU A 52 18.57 -0.20 3.48
N ILE A 53 17.60 -0.54 2.62
CA ILE A 53 17.22 0.30 1.47
C ILE A 53 16.66 1.64 1.96
N ARG A 54 15.85 1.67 3.02
CA ARG A 54 15.35 2.91 3.63
C ARG A 54 16.49 3.80 4.12
N THR A 55 17.46 3.23 4.83
CA THR A 55 18.66 3.97 5.27
C THR A 55 19.43 4.54 4.09
N GLU A 56 19.61 3.76 3.01
CA GLU A 56 20.34 4.24 1.85
C GLU A 56 19.60 5.35 1.10
N MET A 57 18.27 5.27 1.00
CA MET A 57 17.47 6.37 0.44
C MET A 57 17.62 7.68 1.23
N VAL A 58 17.71 7.59 2.56
CA VAL A 58 17.99 8.76 3.41
C VAL A 58 19.39 9.30 3.15
N ASN A 59 20.41 8.43 3.05
CA ASN A 59 21.78 8.83 2.73
C ASN A 59 21.90 9.52 1.36
N LEU A 60 21.10 9.09 0.39
CA LEU A 60 20.99 9.68 -0.94
C LEU A 60 20.15 10.97 -0.97
N GLY A 61 19.60 11.41 0.17
CA GLY A 61 18.81 12.64 0.27
C GLY A 61 17.39 12.53 -0.31
N LEU A 62 16.87 11.33 -0.53
CA LEU A 62 15.53 11.15 -1.13
C LEU A 62 14.37 11.42 -0.17
N GLU A 63 14.65 11.56 1.13
CA GLU A 63 13.61 11.79 2.15
C GLU A 63 12.86 13.10 1.95
N GLU A 64 13.56 14.14 1.49
CA GLU A 64 12.94 15.44 1.20
C GLU A 64 11.92 15.31 0.07
N HIS A 65 12.25 14.58 -1.00
CA HIS A 65 11.33 14.35 -2.11
C HIS A 65 10.07 13.57 -1.67
N LEU A 66 10.23 12.58 -0.80
CA LEU A 66 9.11 11.81 -0.27
C LEU A 66 8.24 12.63 0.70
N THR A 67 8.85 13.51 1.50
CA THR A 67 8.13 14.43 2.38
C THR A 67 7.35 15.48 1.58
N ASN A 68 7.96 16.04 0.53
CA ASN A 68 7.30 16.97 -0.37
C ASN A 68 6.13 16.32 -1.11
N PHE A 69 6.33 15.07 -1.57
CA PHE A 69 5.24 14.26 -2.11
C PHE A 69 4.10 14.11 -1.09
N ALA A 70 4.41 13.71 0.14
CA ALA A 70 3.41 13.52 1.19
C ALA A 70 2.65 14.82 1.54
N THR A 71 3.30 15.97 1.43
CA THR A 71 2.66 17.28 1.64
C THR A 71 1.61 17.59 0.58
N ILE A 72 1.86 17.19 -0.67
CA ILE A 72 0.94 17.44 -1.79
C ILE A 72 -0.21 16.43 -1.80
N PHE A 73 0.13 15.14 -1.67
CA PHE A 73 -0.81 14.04 -1.88
C PHE A 73 -1.42 13.49 -0.58
N SER A 74 -1.00 13.98 0.58
CA SER A 74 -1.46 13.55 1.92
C SER A 74 -1.24 12.06 2.22
N PHE A 75 -0.20 11.46 1.64
CA PHE A 75 0.29 10.14 2.04
C PHE A 75 1.79 9.99 1.76
N HIS A 76 2.50 9.26 2.61
CA HIS A 76 3.91 8.93 2.44
C HIS A 76 4.08 7.59 1.70
N PRO A 77 4.69 7.55 0.50
CA PRO A 77 4.70 6.34 -0.35
C PRO A 77 5.30 5.09 0.28
N LEU A 78 6.24 5.23 1.21
CA LEU A 78 6.93 4.08 1.82
C LEU A 78 6.27 3.57 3.10
N ASP A 79 5.49 4.43 3.76
CA ASP A 79 4.92 4.16 5.08
C ASP A 79 3.42 3.83 4.98
N ASP A 80 2.71 4.58 4.13
CA ASP A 80 1.24 4.50 4.03
C ASP A 80 0.76 3.53 2.94
N VAL A 81 1.60 3.20 1.95
CA VAL A 81 1.31 2.12 1.01
C VAL A 81 1.49 0.77 1.70
N ARG A 82 0.44 -0.04 1.66
CA ARG A 82 0.41 -1.40 2.18
C ARG A 82 0.99 -2.38 1.16
N ASP A 83 0.48 -2.35 -0.07
CA ASP A 83 0.93 -3.20 -1.16
C ASP A 83 0.54 -2.63 -2.53
N VAL A 84 1.17 -3.18 -3.56
CA VAL A 84 0.93 -2.84 -4.96
C VAL A 84 0.75 -4.13 -5.75
N THR A 85 -0.32 -4.21 -6.52
CA THR A 85 -0.58 -5.30 -7.48
C THR A 85 -0.66 -4.73 -8.88
N LEU A 86 0.15 -5.26 -9.80
CA LEU A 86 0.16 -4.92 -11.21
C LEU A 86 -0.24 -6.16 -12.02
N TYR A 87 -1.21 -6.04 -12.92
CA TYR A 87 -1.61 -7.14 -13.80
C TYR A 87 -1.94 -6.67 -15.21
N GLY A 88 -1.96 -7.59 -16.17
CA GLY A 88 -2.36 -7.30 -17.55
C GLY A 88 -2.96 -8.51 -18.25
N THR A 89 -3.77 -8.26 -19.28
CA THR A 89 -4.46 -9.29 -20.07
C THR A 89 -3.68 -9.71 -21.33
N GLY A 90 -2.45 -9.21 -21.51
CA GLY A 90 -1.63 -9.47 -22.69
C GLY A 90 -0.25 -8.83 -22.60
N LYS A 91 0.45 -8.74 -23.75
CA LYS A 91 1.80 -8.17 -23.84
C LYS A 91 1.83 -6.64 -23.87
N ASP A 92 0.71 -6.02 -24.21
CA ASP A 92 0.56 -4.57 -24.28
C ASP A 92 0.53 -3.98 -22.87
N ARG A 93 1.60 -3.26 -22.52
CA ARG A 93 1.79 -2.69 -21.19
C ARG A 93 0.94 -1.45 -20.93
N GLU A 94 0.46 -0.77 -21.98
CA GLU A 94 -0.44 0.39 -21.83
C GLU A 94 -1.83 -0.01 -21.31
N LYS A 95 -2.16 -1.31 -21.42
CA LYS A 95 -3.40 -1.90 -20.91
C LYS A 95 -3.25 -2.56 -19.54
N ALA A 96 -2.11 -2.38 -18.87
CA ALA A 96 -1.91 -2.92 -17.53
C ALA A 96 -2.72 -2.11 -16.50
N VAL A 97 -3.15 -2.78 -15.43
CA VAL A 97 -3.88 -2.19 -14.32
C VAL A 97 -3.01 -2.26 -13.07
N VAL A 98 -2.94 -1.16 -12.33
CA VAL A 98 -2.29 -1.07 -11.02
C VAL A 98 -3.37 -0.92 -9.95
N LEU A 99 -3.25 -1.74 -8.91
CA LEU A 99 -4.00 -1.63 -7.67
C LEU A 99 -2.99 -1.23 -6.59
N ILE A 100 -3.32 -0.17 -5.84
CA ILE A 100 -2.49 0.31 -4.72
C ILE A 100 -3.39 0.37 -3.50
N ASP A 101 -3.06 -0.44 -2.49
CA ASP A 101 -3.75 -0.42 -1.21
C ASP A 101 -2.91 0.30 -0.17
N GLY A 102 -3.53 1.14 0.64
CA GLY A 102 -2.84 2.00 1.59
C GLY A 102 -3.78 2.92 2.37
N ILE A 103 -3.18 3.83 3.13
CA ILE A 103 -3.89 4.89 3.84
C ILE A 103 -3.85 6.13 2.95
N PHE A 104 -5.01 6.57 2.48
CA PHE A 104 -5.14 7.69 1.57
C PHE A 104 -6.19 8.68 2.05
N ASP A 105 -5.90 9.98 1.93
CA ASP A 105 -6.93 11.01 1.97
C ASP A 105 -7.59 11.12 0.59
N LYS A 106 -8.76 10.47 0.47
CA LYS A 106 -9.53 10.44 -0.77
C LYS A 106 -9.87 11.86 -1.26
N GLU A 107 -10.28 12.76 -0.37
CA GLU A 107 -10.72 14.08 -0.79
C GLU A 107 -9.55 14.94 -1.27
N GLN A 108 -8.38 14.82 -0.64
CA GLN A 108 -7.16 15.47 -1.13
C GLN A 108 -6.78 14.97 -2.53
N ILE A 109 -6.76 13.65 -2.74
CA ILE A 109 -6.43 13.06 -4.04
C ILE A 109 -7.43 13.52 -5.10
N LEU A 110 -8.73 13.49 -4.79
CA LEU A 110 -9.77 13.95 -5.71
C LEU A 110 -9.70 15.45 -6.00
N ALA A 111 -9.30 16.27 -5.03
CA ALA A 111 -9.09 17.70 -5.26
C ALA A 111 -7.99 17.94 -6.30
N LEU A 112 -6.89 17.18 -6.25
CA LEU A 112 -5.82 17.23 -7.25
C LEU A 112 -6.29 16.75 -8.62
N LEU A 113 -7.03 15.63 -8.70
CA LEU A 113 -7.56 15.11 -9.97
C LEU A 113 -8.49 16.13 -10.65
N ARG A 114 -9.35 16.81 -9.87
CA ARG A 114 -10.29 17.82 -10.36
C ARG A 114 -9.62 19.07 -10.93
N MET A 115 -8.32 19.27 -10.70
CA MET A 115 -7.58 20.37 -11.33
C MET A 115 -7.34 20.12 -12.83
N ASN A 116 -7.48 18.89 -13.30
CA ASN A 116 -7.36 18.57 -14.72
C ASN A 116 -8.64 19.01 -15.48
N PRO A 117 -8.53 19.81 -16.57
CA PRO A 117 -9.67 20.22 -17.38
C PRO A 117 -10.49 19.08 -17.99
N GLU A 118 -9.89 17.91 -18.17
CA GLU A 118 -10.52 16.71 -18.71
C GLU A 118 -11.14 15.82 -17.63
N TYR A 119 -11.11 16.24 -16.36
CA TYR A 119 -11.68 15.51 -15.24
C TYR A 119 -13.15 15.17 -15.46
N LYS A 120 -13.48 13.89 -15.29
CA LYS A 120 -14.84 13.36 -15.32
C LYS A 120 -14.99 12.29 -14.26
N ASP A 121 -16.17 12.22 -13.67
CA ASP A 121 -16.57 11.09 -12.84
C ASP A 121 -17.80 10.38 -13.44
N SER A 122 -17.88 9.08 -13.20
CA SER A 122 -19.03 8.27 -13.58
C SER A 122 -19.27 7.18 -12.54
N LYS A 123 -20.54 6.80 -12.35
CA LYS A 123 -20.90 5.72 -11.43
C LYS A 123 -20.96 4.39 -12.20
N TYR A 124 -20.31 3.37 -11.66
CA TYR A 124 -20.35 2.00 -12.16
C TYR A 124 -20.68 1.05 -11.01
N GLY A 125 -21.94 0.60 -10.91
CA GLY A 125 -22.39 -0.16 -9.74
C GLY A 125 -22.21 0.65 -8.45
N ASP A 126 -21.46 0.11 -7.49
CA ASP A 126 -21.16 0.74 -6.20
C ASP A 126 -19.84 1.54 -6.19
N ILE A 127 -19.11 1.56 -7.32
CA ILE A 127 -17.85 2.31 -7.44
C ILE A 127 -18.04 3.58 -8.28
N VAL A 128 -17.24 4.60 -7.97
CA VAL A 128 -17.12 5.81 -8.78
C VAL A 128 -15.80 5.75 -9.53
N LEU A 129 -15.88 5.86 -10.85
CA LEU A 129 -14.73 5.93 -11.74
C LEU A 129 -14.37 7.39 -11.95
N TYR A 130 -13.10 7.73 -11.69
CA TYR A 130 -12.54 9.04 -11.98
C TYR A 130 -11.62 8.95 -13.18
N GLN A 131 -11.77 9.87 -14.11
CA GLN A 131 -11.02 9.97 -15.36
C GLN A 131 -10.46 11.38 -15.48
N TRP A 132 -9.26 11.54 -16.03
CA TRP A 132 -8.59 12.81 -16.23
C TRP A 132 -7.55 12.69 -17.34
#